data_AF-A0A8W8JRW4-F1
#
_entry.id   AF-A0A8W8JRW4-F1
#
_cell.length_a   1.000
_cell.length_b   1.000
_cell.length_c   1.000
_cell.angle_alpha   90.00
_cell.angle_beta   90.00
_cell.angle_gamma   90.00
#
_symmetry.space_group_name_H-M   'P 1'
#
loop_
_entity.id
_entity.type
_entity.pdbx_description
1 polymer ?
#
loop_
_entity_poly.entity_id
_entity_poly.type
_entity_poly.pdbx_seq_one_letter_code
_entity_poly.pdbx_strand_id
1 'polypeptide(L)'
;VYANGLKWQGGRPLCNYASFMMIFAGLATIFILAAMAMDRYLALNKPYFYSAHVNPSRVKYVFPILLTAALVMACLPLIGVGDNVHHFPGTWCFFDYYGTTFRVKLFAYMYSVLGLSALTVIIILNFVVLRTVLSLHRKACEIQMVVFLIGILTIVSVCWAPLMIRVFLIQTGLKEKDVIRDLIFIRMASFNQIMDPWVYILFRKTLLTRIIQFIKVHLCLQRKQISSKVPGVGDIEEISRVRQGELSQQSCNNGAGEPFLSKSTGETLS
;
A
#
# COMPACT_ATOMS: atom_id res chain seq x y z
N VAL A 1 3.52 16.86 27.82
CA VAL A 1 4.74 17.54 27.30
C VAL A 1 4.57 19.07 27.28
N TYR A 2 3.47 19.61 26.75
CA TYR A 2 3.23 21.07 26.75
C TYR A 2 3.01 21.68 28.15
N ALA A 3 2.42 20.93 29.09
CA ALA A 3 2.21 21.39 30.47
C ALA A 3 3.48 21.55 31.33
N ASN A 4 4.62 20.97 30.90
CA ASN A 4 5.88 20.97 31.67
C ASN A 4 6.97 21.86 31.04
N GLY A 5 6.61 22.82 30.20
CA GLY A 5 7.59 23.72 29.56
C GLY A 5 8.59 23.00 28.64
N LEU A 6 8.14 22.00 27.88
CA LEU A 6 8.94 21.18 26.95
C LEU A 6 10.05 20.33 27.61
N LYS A 7 10.11 20.25 28.94
CA LYS A 7 11.10 19.41 29.64
C LYS A 7 10.67 17.94 29.73
N TRP A 8 11.57 17.05 29.31
CA TRP A 8 11.42 15.60 29.42
C TRP A 8 11.61 15.12 30.87
N GLN A 9 10.59 14.50 31.44
CA GLN A 9 10.58 14.03 32.84
C GLN A 9 10.90 12.52 32.97
N GLY A 10 10.89 11.76 31.88
CA GLY A 10 10.97 10.30 31.93
C GLY A 10 12.38 9.71 32.07
N GLY A 11 13.41 10.56 32.18
CA GLY A 11 14.80 10.14 32.21
C GLY A 11 15.24 9.31 30.99
N ARG A 12 16.37 8.62 31.14
CA ARG A 12 16.94 7.72 30.12
C ARG A 12 16.09 6.47 29.81
N PRO A 13 15.48 5.76 30.78
CA PRO A 13 14.73 4.53 30.46
C PRO A 13 13.49 4.82 29.59
N LEU A 14 12.78 5.94 29.83
CA LEU A 14 11.65 6.31 28.97
C LEU A 14 12.11 6.71 27.56
N CYS A 15 13.28 7.36 27.44
CA CYS A 15 13.88 7.72 26.15
C CYS A 15 14.13 6.45 25.32
N ASN A 16 14.81 5.47 25.92
CA ASN A 16 15.10 4.17 25.32
C ASN A 16 13.82 3.43 24.89
N TYR A 17 12.80 3.41 25.75
CA TYR A 17 11.52 2.79 25.44
C TYR A 17 10.80 3.49 24.28
N ALA A 18 10.75 4.83 24.27
CA ALA A 18 10.11 5.59 23.20
C ALA A 18 10.80 5.36 21.84
N SER A 19 12.13 5.37 21.81
CA SER A 19 12.90 5.07 20.59
C SER A 19 12.68 3.63 20.12
N PHE A 20 12.72 2.65 21.03
CA PHE A 20 12.43 1.26 20.73
C PHE A 20 11.05 1.10 20.07
N MET A 21 10.01 1.67 20.67
CA MET A 21 8.64 1.55 20.16
C MET A 21 8.49 2.19 18.77
N MET A 22 9.12 3.34 18.53
CA MET A 22 9.06 4.01 17.23
C MET A 22 9.78 3.20 16.14
N ILE A 23 10.96 2.66 16.42
CA ILE A 23 11.74 1.84 15.48
C ILE A 23 10.99 0.53 15.18
N PHE A 24 10.52 -0.16 16.21
CA PHE A 24 9.80 -1.42 16.07
C PHE A 24 8.50 -1.23 15.27
N ALA A 25 7.66 -0.26 15.65
CA ALA A 25 6.42 0.01 14.95
C ALA A 25 6.64 0.39 13.47
N GLY A 26 7.66 1.21 13.18
CA GLY A 26 8.00 1.59 11.81
C GLY A 26 8.47 0.41 10.96
N LEU A 27 9.44 -0.37 11.42
CA LEU A 27 9.95 -1.52 10.66
C LEU A 27 8.92 -2.65 10.55
N ALA A 28 8.19 -2.93 11.63
CA ALA A 28 7.15 -3.95 11.63
C ALA A 28 6.05 -3.62 10.60
N THR A 29 5.55 -2.38 10.58
CA THR A 29 4.53 -1.97 9.61
C THR A 29 5.02 -2.10 8.16
N ILE A 30 6.25 -1.67 7.86
CA ILE A 30 6.86 -1.82 6.53
C ILE A 30 6.98 -3.30 6.14
N PHE A 31 7.46 -4.18 7.03
CA PHE A 31 7.59 -5.60 6.70
C PHE A 31 6.26 -6.32 6.52
N ILE A 32 5.25 -5.98 7.33
CA ILE A 32 3.90 -6.50 7.17
C ILE A 32 3.35 -6.11 5.80
N LEU A 33 3.56 -4.86 5.38
CA LEU A 33 3.15 -4.37 4.06
C LEU A 33 3.89 -5.05 2.91
N ALA A 34 5.18 -5.32 3.06
CA ALA A 34 5.96 -6.10 2.09
C ALA A 34 5.41 -7.53 1.96
N ALA A 35 5.09 -8.20 3.06
CA ALA A 35 4.50 -9.53 3.04
C ALA A 35 3.13 -9.54 2.37
N MET A 36 2.28 -8.55 2.67
CA MET A 36 0.97 -8.41 2.02
C MET A 36 1.09 -8.12 0.52
N ALA A 37 2.06 -7.29 0.10
CA ALA A 37 2.33 -7.03 -1.31
C ALA A 37 2.79 -8.29 -2.05
N MET A 38 3.69 -9.08 -1.42
CA MET A 38 4.16 -10.35 -1.96
C MET A 38 3.02 -11.37 -2.10
N ASP A 39 2.17 -11.50 -1.09
CA ASP A 39 0.99 -12.37 -1.12
C ASP A 39 0.10 -12.08 -2.33
N ARG A 40 -0.26 -10.80 -2.53
CA ARG A 40 -1.06 -10.38 -3.69
C ARG A 40 -0.35 -10.62 -5.01
N TYR A 41 0.95 -10.33 -5.07
CA TYR A 41 1.76 -10.57 -6.27
C TYR A 41 1.71 -12.05 -6.69
N LEU A 42 1.96 -12.96 -5.76
CA LEU A 42 1.95 -14.40 -6.01
C LEU A 42 0.56 -14.89 -6.44
N ALA A 43 -0.49 -14.44 -5.74
CA ALA A 43 -1.88 -14.83 -6.05
C ALA A 43 -2.33 -14.41 -7.46
N LEU A 44 -1.86 -13.25 -7.95
CA LEU A 44 -2.30 -12.69 -9.23
C LEU A 44 -1.41 -13.06 -10.42
N ASN A 45 -0.09 -13.11 -10.24
CA ASN A 45 0.85 -13.32 -11.33
C ASN A 45 1.29 -14.78 -11.48
N LYS A 46 1.25 -15.57 -10.39
CA LYS A 46 1.76 -16.96 -10.36
C LYS A 46 0.77 -17.89 -9.63
N PRO A 47 -0.48 -18.06 -10.13
CA PRO A 47 -1.53 -18.81 -9.43
C PRO A 47 -1.17 -20.28 -9.17
N TYR A 48 -0.48 -20.94 -10.12
CA TYR A 48 0.00 -22.32 -9.94
C TYR A 48 1.06 -22.42 -8.83
N PHE A 49 1.99 -21.47 -8.76
CA PHE A 49 2.99 -21.44 -7.69
C PHE A 49 2.35 -21.10 -6.34
N TYR A 50 1.39 -20.16 -6.32
CA TYR A 50 0.63 -19.82 -5.12
C TYR A 50 -0.09 -21.06 -4.56
N SER A 51 -0.82 -21.80 -5.40
CA SER A 51 -1.50 -23.02 -4.96
C SER A 51 -0.56 -24.15 -4.53
N ALA A 52 0.64 -24.24 -5.12
CA ALA A 52 1.60 -25.31 -4.83
C ALA A 52 2.48 -25.02 -3.59
N HIS A 53 2.86 -23.77 -3.36
CA HIS A 53 3.85 -23.39 -2.33
C HIS A 53 3.27 -22.56 -1.18
N VAL A 54 2.18 -21.83 -1.38
CA VAL A 54 1.55 -21.00 -0.34
C VAL A 54 0.60 -21.86 0.48
N ASN A 55 1.18 -22.68 1.35
CA ASN A 55 0.44 -23.44 2.35
C ASN A 55 0.12 -22.56 3.58
N PRO A 56 -1.08 -22.69 4.18
CA PRO A 56 -1.44 -21.97 5.41
C PRO A 56 -0.41 -22.15 6.53
N SER A 57 0.22 -23.32 6.60
CA SER A 57 1.25 -23.64 7.59
C SER A 57 2.55 -22.84 7.41
N ARG A 58 2.93 -22.47 6.18
CA ARG A 58 4.14 -21.66 5.93
C ARG A 58 3.91 -20.18 6.24
N VAL A 59 2.72 -19.67 5.90
CA VAL A 59 2.32 -18.28 6.22
C VAL A 59 2.36 -18.01 7.72
N LYS A 60 2.02 -19.01 8.55
CA LYS A 60 2.13 -18.95 10.02
C LYS A 60 3.54 -18.61 10.52
N TYR A 61 4.60 -18.97 9.78
CA TYR A 61 5.98 -18.72 10.19
C TYR A 61 6.58 -17.45 9.57
N VAL A 62 6.15 -17.05 8.36
CA VAL A 62 6.71 -15.87 7.66
C VAL A 62 6.48 -14.58 8.46
N PHE A 63 5.27 -14.39 9.00
CA PHE A 63 4.92 -13.18 9.74
C PHE A 63 5.71 -13.03 11.06
N PRO A 64 5.82 -14.06 11.92
CA PRO A 64 6.71 -14.02 13.09
C PRO A 64 8.17 -13.78 12.75
N ILE A 65 8.70 -14.35 11.66
CA ILE A 65 10.10 -14.15 11.25
C ILE A 65 10.37 -12.67 10.93
N LEU A 66 9.49 -12.05 10.14
CA LEU A 66 9.61 -10.62 9.79
C LEU A 66 9.50 -9.72 11.02
N LEU A 67 8.56 -10.01 11.93
CA LEU A 67 8.43 -9.27 13.18
C LEU A 67 9.63 -9.46 14.10
N THR A 68 10.20 -10.67 14.15
CA THR A 68 11.42 -10.94 14.91
C THR A 68 12.60 -10.15 14.34
N ALA A 69 12.72 -10.05 13.02
CA ALA A 69 13.75 -9.21 12.40
C ALA A 69 13.59 -7.72 12.77
N ALA A 70 12.37 -7.19 12.75
CA ALA A 70 12.07 -5.83 13.21
C ALA A 70 12.39 -5.63 14.71
N LEU A 71 12.05 -6.63 15.53
CA LEU A 71 12.33 -6.61 16.97
C LEU A 71 13.83 -6.62 17.26
N VAL A 72 14.59 -7.48 16.58
CA VAL A 72 16.06 -7.52 16.69
C VAL A 72 16.62 -6.15 16.38
N MET A 73 16.24 -5.55 15.23
CA MET A 73 16.67 -4.21 14.86
C MET A 73 16.30 -3.14 15.90
N ALA A 74 15.12 -3.22 16.51
CA ALA A 74 14.71 -2.27 17.55
C ALA A 74 15.47 -2.46 18.87
N CYS A 75 15.90 -3.67 19.20
CA CYS A 75 16.68 -3.97 20.41
C CYS A 75 18.17 -3.61 20.29
N LEU A 76 18.73 -3.49 19.08
CA LEU A 76 20.15 -3.20 18.85
C LEU A 76 20.68 -1.95 19.61
N PRO A 77 19.96 -0.81 19.64
CA PRO A 77 20.38 0.36 20.42
C PRO A 77 20.36 0.11 21.94
N LEU A 78 19.52 -0.81 22.44
CA LEU A 78 19.42 -1.10 23.87
C LEU A 78 20.61 -1.93 24.38
N ILE A 79 21.20 -2.76 23.51
CA ILE A 79 22.39 -3.57 23.81
C ILE A 79 23.71 -2.82 23.54
N GLY A 80 23.66 -1.53 23.18
CA GLY A 80 24.85 -0.68 22.97
C GLY A 80 25.38 -0.65 21.52
N VAL A 81 24.58 -1.08 20.54
CA VAL A 81 24.86 -0.88 19.10
C VAL A 81 24.09 0.36 18.62
N GLY A 82 24.43 1.51 19.18
CA GLY A 82 23.74 2.78 18.98
C GLY A 82 23.49 3.48 20.31
N ASP A 83 23.24 4.79 20.26
CA ASP A 83 22.89 5.61 21.42
C ASP A 83 21.55 6.30 21.16
N ASN A 84 20.67 6.36 22.16
CA ASN A 84 19.41 7.11 22.07
C ASN A 84 19.58 8.48 22.71
N VAL A 85 19.28 9.54 21.96
CA VAL A 85 19.48 10.92 22.39
C VAL A 85 18.19 11.71 22.26
N HIS A 86 18.08 12.76 23.08
CA HIS A 86 17.01 13.73 22.95
C HIS A 86 17.31 14.64 21.76
N HIS A 87 16.43 14.63 20.80
CA HIS A 87 16.50 15.54 19.67
C HIS A 87 15.72 16.80 20.00
N PHE A 88 16.17 17.96 19.50
CA PHE A 88 15.51 19.24 19.74
C PHE A 88 14.03 19.20 19.28
N PRO A 89 13.09 19.79 20.04
CA PRO A 89 13.26 20.68 21.20
C PRO A 89 13.44 19.96 22.56
N GLY A 90 13.81 18.68 22.58
CA GLY A 90 13.99 17.89 23.81
C GLY A 90 12.73 17.16 24.27
N THR A 91 11.70 17.13 23.43
CA THR A 91 10.39 16.51 23.72
C THR A 91 10.25 15.09 23.22
N TRP A 92 11.22 14.60 22.47
CA TRP A 92 11.20 13.29 21.84
C TRP A 92 12.60 12.67 21.86
N CYS A 93 12.64 11.35 21.76
CA CYS A 93 13.86 10.57 21.81
C CYS A 93 13.94 9.64 20.62
N PHE A 94 15.10 9.62 19.98
CA PHE A 94 15.39 8.71 18.87
C PHE A 94 16.86 8.37 18.87
N PHE A 95 17.25 7.34 18.12
CA PHE A 95 18.65 6.98 18.00
C PHE A 95 19.46 8.13 17.40
N ASP A 96 20.73 8.23 17.78
CA ASP A 96 21.63 9.28 17.34
C ASP A 96 22.05 9.08 15.88
N TYR A 97 21.26 9.57 14.93
CA TYR A 97 21.65 9.57 13.52
C TYR A 97 22.62 10.71 13.15
N TYR A 98 23.16 11.45 14.13
CA TYR A 98 24.22 12.44 13.95
C TYR A 98 25.59 11.97 14.46
N GLY A 99 25.61 10.84 15.18
CA GLY A 99 26.82 10.30 15.78
C GLY A 99 27.85 9.92 14.72
N THR A 100 29.12 10.23 15.02
CA THR A 100 30.25 9.92 14.15
C THR A 100 30.89 8.56 14.46
N THR A 101 30.56 7.98 15.62
CA THR A 101 31.04 6.68 16.08
C THR A 101 30.60 5.55 15.15
N PHE A 102 31.53 4.64 14.83
CA PHE A 102 31.27 3.53 13.89
C PHE A 102 29.99 2.72 14.22
N ARG A 103 29.76 2.37 15.50
CA ARG A 103 28.57 1.61 15.93
C ARG A 103 27.27 2.34 15.63
N VAL A 104 27.26 3.65 15.88
CA VAL A 104 26.10 4.52 15.68
C VAL A 104 25.81 4.69 14.19
N LYS A 105 26.87 4.91 13.38
CA LYS A 105 26.77 4.95 11.92
C LYS A 105 26.23 3.65 11.35
N LEU A 106 26.80 2.52 11.77
CA LEU A 106 26.38 1.19 11.31
C LEU A 106 24.90 0.95 11.58
N PHE A 107 24.43 1.26 12.80
CA PHE A 107 23.02 1.14 13.14
C PHE A 107 22.11 2.01 12.25
N ALA A 108 22.48 3.29 12.08
CA ALA A 108 21.74 4.22 11.25
C ALA A 108 21.66 3.75 9.77
N TYR A 109 22.76 3.23 9.22
CA TYR A 109 22.79 2.65 7.88
C TYR A 109 21.92 1.40 7.78
N MET A 110 22.03 0.47 8.72
CA MET A 110 21.23 -0.76 8.72
C MET A 110 19.73 -0.43 8.75
N TYR A 111 19.31 0.51 9.62
CA TYR A 111 17.92 0.97 9.69
C TYR A 111 17.43 1.60 8.37
N SER A 112 18.19 2.57 7.83
CA SER A 112 17.80 3.27 6.60
C SER A 112 17.80 2.37 5.37
N VAL A 113 18.83 1.55 5.17
CA VAL A 113 18.94 0.68 3.98
C VAL A 113 17.87 -0.41 4.01
N LEU A 114 17.67 -1.05 5.18
CA LEU A 114 16.64 -2.07 5.34
C LEU A 114 15.24 -1.49 5.09
N GLY A 115 14.92 -0.35 5.71
CA GLY A 115 13.63 0.32 5.51
C GLY A 115 13.40 0.76 4.06
N LEU A 116 14.37 1.42 3.43
CA LEU A 116 14.25 1.90 2.05
C LEU A 116 14.16 0.75 1.06
N SER A 117 14.98 -0.29 1.22
CA SER A 117 14.92 -1.48 0.35
C SER A 117 13.54 -2.15 0.41
N ALA A 118 12.97 -2.30 1.60
CA ALA A 118 11.64 -2.87 1.77
C ALA A 118 10.55 -2.00 1.12
N LEU A 119 10.62 -0.67 1.29
CA LEU A 119 9.72 0.27 0.61
C LEU A 119 9.84 0.19 -0.93
N THR A 120 11.06 0.11 -1.46
CA THR A 120 11.27 -0.06 -2.91
C THR A 120 10.67 -1.37 -3.43
N VAL A 121 10.90 -2.49 -2.73
CA VAL A 121 10.32 -3.80 -3.07
C VAL A 121 8.79 -3.71 -3.06
N ILE A 122 8.21 -3.11 -2.03
CA ILE A 122 6.77 -2.86 -1.95
C ILE A 122 6.26 -2.10 -3.18
N ILE A 123 6.89 -0.99 -3.55
CA ILE A 123 6.45 -0.16 -4.67
C ILE A 123 6.50 -0.96 -5.98
N ILE A 124 7.58 -1.69 -6.22
CA ILE A 124 7.75 -2.53 -7.42
C ILE A 124 6.67 -3.61 -7.48
N LEU A 125 6.47 -4.37 -6.40
CA LEU A 125 5.48 -5.45 -6.36
C LEU A 125 4.06 -4.93 -6.59
N ASN A 126 3.72 -3.79 -5.98
CA ASN A 126 2.40 -3.18 -6.14
C ASN A 126 2.19 -2.58 -7.53
N PHE A 127 3.23 -2.04 -8.17
CA PHE A 127 3.15 -1.59 -9.55
C PHE A 127 2.85 -2.76 -10.50
N VAL A 128 3.52 -3.90 -10.31
CA VAL A 128 3.26 -5.11 -11.12
C VAL A 128 1.84 -5.63 -10.87
N VAL A 129 1.42 -5.74 -9.60
CA VAL A 129 0.05 -6.14 -9.23
C VAL A 129 -0.99 -5.22 -9.88
N LEU A 130 -0.78 -3.90 -9.86
CA LEU A 130 -1.67 -2.93 -10.49
C LEU A 130 -1.79 -3.17 -12.01
N ARG A 131 -0.65 -3.33 -12.70
CA ARG A 131 -0.64 -3.60 -14.15
C ARG A 131 -1.42 -4.87 -14.49
N THR A 132 -1.18 -5.95 -13.75
CA THR A 132 -1.87 -7.24 -13.95
C THR A 132 -3.37 -7.10 -13.72
N VAL A 133 -3.79 -6.41 -12.65
CA VAL A 133 -5.21 -6.20 -12.35
C VAL A 133 -5.91 -5.38 -13.43
N LEU A 134 -5.26 -4.33 -13.93
CA LEU A 134 -5.79 -3.51 -15.03
C LEU A 134 -5.91 -4.31 -16.33
N SER A 135 -4.96 -5.20 -16.61
CA SER A 135 -4.98 -6.05 -17.81
C SER A 135 -6.07 -7.12 -17.77
N LEU A 136 -6.43 -7.64 -16.59
CA LEU A 136 -7.35 -8.78 -16.46
C LEU A 136 -8.84 -8.39 -16.37
N HIS A 137 -9.20 -7.09 -16.38
CA HIS A 137 -10.58 -6.62 -16.20
C HIS A 137 -11.31 -7.33 -15.01
N ARG A 138 -10.59 -7.62 -13.92
CA ARG A 138 -11.09 -8.39 -12.77
C ARG A 138 -12.32 -7.72 -12.13
N LYS A 139 -13.16 -8.51 -11.45
CA LYS A 139 -14.35 -8.02 -10.72
C LYS A 139 -13.97 -6.87 -9.76
N ALA A 140 -14.86 -5.87 -9.65
CA ALA A 140 -14.64 -4.66 -8.85
C ALA A 140 -14.19 -4.90 -7.40
N CYS A 141 -14.55 -6.05 -6.80
CA CYS A 141 -14.16 -6.44 -5.44
C CYS A 141 -12.64 -6.73 -5.30
N GLU A 142 -12.00 -7.32 -6.31
CA GLU A 142 -10.55 -7.59 -6.27
C GLU A 142 -9.74 -6.32 -6.55
N ILE A 143 -10.22 -5.49 -7.49
CA ILE A 143 -9.66 -4.15 -7.75
C ILE A 143 -9.69 -3.31 -6.47
N GLN A 144 -10.80 -3.37 -5.72
CA GLN A 144 -10.97 -2.62 -4.47
C GLN A 144 -9.94 -3.00 -3.41
N MET A 145 -9.63 -4.28 -3.23
CA MET A 145 -8.60 -4.72 -2.27
C MET A 145 -7.20 -4.22 -2.67
N VAL A 146 -6.88 -4.18 -3.96
CA VAL A 146 -5.59 -3.67 -4.46
C VAL A 146 -5.47 -2.15 -4.33
N VAL A 147 -6.55 -1.41 -4.63
CA VAL A 147 -6.58 0.05 -4.44
C VAL A 147 -6.40 0.43 -2.97
N PHE A 148 -7.00 -0.33 -2.05
CA PHE A 148 -6.81 -0.15 -0.62
C PHE A 148 -5.34 -0.36 -0.20
N LEU A 149 -4.72 -1.45 -0.68
CA LEU A 149 -3.31 -1.71 -0.42
C LEU A 149 -2.44 -0.56 -0.95
N ILE A 150 -2.65 -0.09 -2.19
CA ILE A 150 -1.94 1.07 -2.74
C ILE A 150 -2.13 2.30 -1.84
N GLY A 151 -3.34 2.56 -1.36
CA GLY A 151 -3.65 3.67 -0.46
C GLY A 151 -2.90 3.61 0.88
N ILE A 152 -2.84 2.45 1.53
CA ILE A 152 -2.03 2.28 2.75
C ILE A 152 -0.53 2.49 2.43
N LEU A 153 -0.06 1.96 1.31
CA LEU A 153 1.35 2.00 0.94
C LEU A 153 1.85 3.39 0.61
N THR A 154 1.03 4.22 -0.04
CA THR A 154 1.38 5.62 -0.30
C THR A 154 1.49 6.39 1.02
N ILE A 155 0.56 6.17 1.94
CA ILE A 155 0.58 6.80 3.27
C ILE A 155 1.83 6.39 4.04
N VAL A 156 2.12 5.09 4.15
CA VAL A 156 3.30 4.59 4.86
C VAL A 156 4.60 5.11 4.23
N SER A 157 4.67 5.17 2.90
CA SER A 157 5.82 5.74 2.20
C SER A 157 6.01 7.22 2.53
N VAL A 158 4.94 8.03 2.52
CA VAL A 158 5.00 9.46 2.86
C VAL A 158 5.35 9.68 4.34
N CYS A 159 4.90 8.81 5.23
CA CYS A 159 5.19 8.90 6.66
C CYS A 159 6.64 8.52 6.99
N TRP A 160 7.17 7.42 6.42
CA TRP A 160 8.45 6.84 6.85
C TRP A 160 9.61 7.10 5.89
N ALA A 161 9.39 7.14 4.58
CA ALA A 161 10.48 7.30 3.61
C ALA A 161 11.26 8.61 3.80
N PRO A 162 10.63 9.79 4.05
CA PRO A 162 11.37 11.03 4.24
C PRO A 162 12.37 10.96 5.39
N LEU A 163 11.98 10.32 6.51
CA LEU A 163 12.84 10.13 7.67
C LEU A 163 14.02 9.21 7.32
N MET A 164 13.77 8.07 6.68
CA MET A 164 14.80 7.09 6.31
C MET A 164 15.82 7.66 5.32
N ILE A 165 15.35 8.40 4.31
CA ILE A 165 16.19 9.10 3.32
C ILE A 165 17.04 10.15 4.04
N ARG A 166 16.44 10.93 4.95
CA ARG A 166 17.15 11.97 5.70
C ARG A 166 18.28 11.39 6.54
N VAL A 167 18.02 10.33 7.29
CA VAL A 167 19.03 9.61 8.09
C VAL A 167 20.18 9.12 7.21
N PHE A 168 19.86 8.52 6.05
CA PHE A 168 20.87 8.04 5.11
C PHE A 168 21.76 9.18 4.60
N LEU A 169 21.16 10.30 4.16
CA LEU A 169 21.89 11.46 3.62
C LEU A 169 22.78 12.17 4.66
N ILE A 170 22.32 12.23 5.92
CA ILE A 170 23.11 12.79 7.02
C ILE A 170 24.34 11.91 7.26
N GLN A 171 24.17 10.58 7.30
CA GLN A 171 25.24 9.64 7.56
C GLN A 171 26.29 9.56 6.45
N THR A 172 25.87 9.70 5.18
CA THR A 172 26.79 9.80 4.04
C THR A 172 27.53 11.14 3.97
N GLY A 173 27.23 12.09 4.85
CA GLY A 173 27.82 13.44 4.82
C GLY A 173 27.33 14.31 3.67
N LEU A 174 26.28 13.88 2.95
CA LEU A 174 25.74 14.63 1.80
C LEU A 174 24.83 15.78 2.22
N LYS A 175 24.40 15.81 3.49
CA LYS A 175 23.50 16.85 3.97
C LYS A 175 23.80 17.23 5.40
N GLU A 176 23.83 18.53 5.65
CA GLU A 176 24.11 19.10 6.96
C GLU A 176 22.98 18.89 7.97
N LYS A 177 23.33 19.11 9.24
CA LYS A 177 22.42 19.05 10.38
C LYS A 177 21.36 20.16 10.23
N ASP A 178 20.10 19.77 10.11
CA ASP A 178 18.98 20.71 10.12
C ASP A 178 17.85 20.13 10.95
N VAL A 179 17.84 20.61 12.17
CA VAL A 179 16.97 20.18 13.25
C VAL A 179 15.50 20.47 12.97
N ILE A 180 15.19 21.59 12.30
CA ILE A 180 13.80 21.98 12.03
C ILE A 180 13.19 21.04 11.00
N ARG A 181 13.95 20.72 9.94
CA ARG A 181 13.51 19.75 8.92
C ARG A 181 13.35 18.35 9.49
N ASP A 182 14.25 17.92 10.36
CA ASP A 182 14.15 16.60 11.00
C ASP A 182 12.91 16.50 11.89
N LEU A 183 12.54 17.59 12.57
CA LEU A 183 11.30 17.67 13.33
C LEU A 183 10.05 17.53 12.45
N ILE A 184 10.08 18.01 11.20
CA ILE A 184 8.98 17.79 10.26
C ILE A 184 8.91 16.31 9.86
N PHE A 185 10.05 15.69 9.53
CA PHE A 185 10.07 14.29 9.11
C PHE A 185 9.67 13.32 10.23
N ILE A 186 10.08 13.59 11.47
CA ILE A 186 9.65 12.76 12.61
C ILE A 186 8.15 12.93 12.91
N ARG A 187 7.60 14.13 12.71
CA ARG A 187 6.15 14.37 12.81
C ARG A 187 5.41 13.57 11.74
N MET A 188 5.90 13.56 10.49
CA MET A 188 5.35 12.72 9.42
C MET A 188 5.34 11.23 9.78
N ALA A 189 6.43 10.72 10.38
CA ALA A 189 6.50 9.33 10.83
C ALA A 189 5.49 9.03 11.95
N SER A 190 5.28 9.99 12.86
CA SER A 190 4.32 9.85 13.98
C SER A 190 2.86 9.87 13.51
N PHE A 191 2.54 10.53 12.39
CA PHE A 191 1.19 10.50 11.81
C PHE A 191 0.75 9.10 11.38
N ASN A 192 1.67 8.16 11.18
CA ASN A 192 1.35 6.77 10.80
C ASN A 192 0.34 6.12 11.77
N GLN A 193 0.56 6.29 13.08
CA GLN A 193 -0.31 5.71 14.12
C GLN A 193 -1.71 6.34 14.19
N ILE A 194 -1.83 7.59 13.74
CA ILE A 194 -3.14 8.25 13.62
C ILE A 194 -3.85 7.70 12.40
N MET A 195 -3.15 7.53 11.28
CA MET A 195 -3.74 7.14 10.00
C MET A 195 -4.19 5.69 9.95
N ASP A 196 -3.59 4.78 10.72
CA ASP A 196 -3.98 3.35 10.76
C ASP A 196 -5.51 3.12 10.91
N PRO A 197 -6.20 3.68 11.93
CA PRO A 197 -7.67 3.55 12.05
C PRO A 197 -8.44 4.31 10.96
N TRP A 198 -7.96 5.49 10.54
CA TRP A 198 -8.64 6.27 9.49
C TRP A 198 -8.60 5.56 8.14
N VAL A 199 -7.51 4.88 7.82
CA VAL A 199 -7.40 4.12 6.57
C VAL A 199 -8.38 2.95 6.57
N TYR A 200 -8.54 2.25 7.71
CA TYR A 200 -9.58 1.23 7.84
C TYR A 200 -11.00 1.81 7.68
N ILE A 201 -11.27 2.99 8.24
CA ILE A 201 -12.57 3.65 8.19
C ILE A 201 -12.87 4.19 6.79
N LEU A 202 -11.97 5.01 6.21
CA LEU A 202 -12.11 5.61 4.86
C LEU A 202 -12.30 4.56 3.78
N PHE A 203 -11.70 3.37 3.95
CA PHE A 203 -11.73 2.30 2.96
C PHE A 203 -12.66 1.12 3.34
N ARG A 204 -13.61 1.32 4.26
CA ARG A 204 -14.69 0.36 4.48
C ARG A 204 -15.43 0.11 3.18
N LYS A 205 -15.79 -1.16 2.89
CA LYS A 205 -16.41 -1.56 1.63
C LYS A 205 -17.57 -0.65 1.21
N THR A 206 -18.41 -0.26 2.16
CA THR A 206 -19.54 0.63 1.98
C THR A 206 -19.17 2.04 1.51
N LEU A 207 -18.06 2.62 1.97
CA LEU A 207 -17.63 3.97 1.61
C LEU A 207 -16.92 3.99 0.25
N LEU A 208 -16.08 3.00 -0.06
CA LEU A 208 -15.48 2.89 -1.40
C LEU A 208 -16.51 2.64 -2.49
N THR A 209 -17.50 1.79 -2.26
CA THR A 209 -18.55 1.59 -3.25
C THR A 209 -19.28 2.90 -3.53
N ARG A 210 -19.56 3.70 -2.49
CA ARG A 210 -20.16 5.03 -2.63
C ARG A 210 -19.23 6.02 -3.34
N ILE A 211 -17.94 6.05 -3.03
CA ILE A 211 -16.97 6.93 -3.70
C ILE A 211 -16.79 6.54 -5.17
N ILE A 212 -16.69 5.24 -5.49
CA ILE A 212 -16.58 4.76 -6.88
C ILE A 212 -17.86 5.07 -7.65
N GLN A 213 -19.03 4.89 -7.05
CA GLN A 213 -20.30 5.30 -7.65
C GLN A 213 -20.33 6.82 -7.88
N PHE A 214 -19.88 7.61 -6.91
CA PHE A 214 -19.79 9.07 -7.02
C PHE A 214 -18.84 9.50 -8.13
N ILE A 215 -17.64 8.92 -8.21
CA ILE A 215 -16.65 9.20 -9.27
C ILE A 215 -17.20 8.78 -10.64
N LYS A 216 -17.87 7.63 -10.77
CA LYS A 216 -18.51 7.21 -12.03
C LYS A 216 -19.60 8.19 -12.46
N VAL A 217 -20.44 8.64 -11.53
CA VAL A 217 -21.47 9.65 -11.80
C VAL A 217 -20.81 10.97 -12.20
N HIS A 218 -19.78 11.42 -11.49
CA HIS A 218 -19.11 12.67 -11.76
C HIS A 218 -18.33 12.65 -13.09
N LEU A 219 -17.67 11.55 -13.43
CA LEU A 219 -17.04 11.33 -14.75
C LEU A 219 -18.09 11.24 -15.86
N CYS A 220 -19.25 10.61 -15.62
CA CYS A 220 -20.35 10.58 -16.59
C CYS A 220 -20.95 11.98 -16.82
N LEU A 221 -21.06 12.79 -15.77
CA LEU A 221 -21.53 14.18 -15.84
C LEU A 221 -20.50 15.06 -16.56
N GLN A 222 -19.21 14.89 -16.29
CA GLN A 222 -18.13 15.55 -17.02
C GLN A 222 -18.12 15.14 -18.50
N ARG A 223 -18.35 13.85 -18.81
CA ARG A 223 -18.44 13.37 -20.19
C ARG A 223 -19.65 13.95 -20.94
N LYS A 224 -20.80 14.11 -20.27
CA LYS A 224 -21.99 14.79 -20.82
C LYS A 224 -21.75 16.29 -21.07
N GLN A 225 -21.05 16.98 -20.18
CA GLN A 225 -20.69 18.39 -20.38
C GLN A 225 -19.68 18.61 -21.50
N ILE A 226 -18.77 17.65 -21.74
CA ILE A 226 -17.84 17.70 -22.87
C ILE A 226 -18.57 17.39 -24.19
N SER A 227 -19.51 16.43 -24.19
CA SER A 227 -20.34 16.13 -25.38
C SER A 227 -21.24 17.32 -25.77
N SER A 228 -21.79 18.06 -24.81
CA SER A 228 -22.65 19.23 -25.08
C SER A 228 -21.91 20.46 -25.61
N LYS A 229 -20.57 20.48 -25.59
CA LYS A 229 -19.75 21.63 -26.01
C LYS A 229 -19.21 21.50 -27.44
N VAL A 230 -19.42 20.36 -28.10
CA VAL A 230 -19.05 20.14 -29.51
C VAL A 230 -20.34 20.18 -30.36
N PRO A 231 -20.57 21.25 -31.16
CA PRO A 231 -21.74 21.30 -32.04
C PRO A 231 -21.57 20.25 -33.15
N GLY A 232 -22.45 19.24 -33.17
CA GLY A 232 -22.47 18.21 -34.23
C GLY A 232 -22.42 16.75 -33.79
N VAL A 233 -22.39 16.44 -32.49
CA VAL A 233 -22.35 15.06 -31.94
C VAL A 233 -23.76 14.58 -31.50
N GLY A 234 -24.83 15.06 -32.13
CA GLY A 234 -26.17 14.50 -31.90
C GLY A 234 -26.35 13.19 -32.66
N ASP A 235 -26.02 13.22 -33.95
CA ASP A 235 -26.35 12.15 -34.89
C ASP A 235 -25.40 10.93 -34.78
N ILE A 236 -24.14 11.16 -34.38
CA ILE A 236 -23.15 10.07 -34.23
C ILE A 236 -23.44 9.24 -32.96
N GLU A 237 -23.98 9.85 -31.90
CA GLU A 237 -24.27 9.18 -30.63
C GLU A 237 -25.55 8.33 -30.72
N GLU A 238 -26.48 8.70 -31.61
CA GLU A 238 -27.65 7.88 -31.96
C GLU A 238 -27.28 6.69 -32.86
N ILE A 239 -26.43 6.89 -33.87
CA ILE A 239 -25.90 5.81 -34.72
C ILE A 239 -25.07 4.80 -33.91
N SER A 240 -24.30 5.28 -32.93
CA SER A 240 -23.51 4.42 -32.04
C SER A 240 -24.40 3.60 -31.09
N ARG A 241 -25.51 4.18 -30.59
CA ARG A 241 -26.49 3.46 -29.76
C ARG A 241 -27.27 2.41 -30.55
N VAL A 242 -27.62 2.68 -31.81
CA VAL A 242 -28.25 1.68 -32.70
C VAL A 242 -27.27 0.53 -32.98
N ARG A 243 -26.01 0.83 -33.31
CA ARG A 243 -24.99 -0.21 -33.57
C ARG A 243 -24.63 -1.05 -32.33
N GLN A 244 -24.68 -0.46 -31.12
CA GLN A 244 -24.48 -1.21 -29.87
C GLN A 244 -25.71 -2.02 -29.44
N GLY A 245 -26.92 -1.59 -29.83
CA GLY A 245 -28.16 -2.36 -29.70
C GLY A 245 -28.18 -3.59 -30.62
N GLU A 246 -27.73 -3.44 -31.87
CA GLU A 246 -27.65 -4.55 -32.84
C GLU A 246 -26.58 -5.59 -32.43
N LEU A 247 -25.42 -5.18 -31.94
CA LEU A 247 -24.36 -6.11 -31.50
C LEU A 247 -24.74 -6.88 -30.21
N SER A 248 -25.57 -6.29 -29.35
CA SER A 248 -26.02 -6.94 -28.10
C SER A 248 -27.23 -7.86 -28.32
N GLN A 249 -28.09 -7.58 -29.30
CA GLN A 249 -29.11 -8.54 -29.74
C GLN A 249 -28.51 -9.76 -30.45
N GLN A 250 -27.43 -9.59 -31.23
CA GLN A 250 -26.79 -10.72 -31.92
C GLN A 250 -26.01 -11.65 -30.96
N SER A 251 -25.54 -11.14 -29.82
CA SER A 251 -24.92 -11.98 -28.77
C SER A 251 -25.94 -12.68 -27.87
N CYS A 252 -27.19 -12.22 -27.79
CA CYS A 252 -28.26 -12.89 -27.03
C CYS A 252 -29.03 -13.93 -27.86
N ASN A 253 -29.11 -13.79 -29.19
CA ASN A 253 -29.81 -14.78 -30.03
C ASN A 253 -28.98 -16.02 -30.37
N ASN A 254 -27.66 -16.03 -30.16
CA ASN A 254 -26.83 -17.23 -30.35
C ASN A 254 -26.79 -18.18 -29.12
N GLY A 255 -27.63 -17.94 -28.12
CA GLY A 255 -27.74 -18.77 -26.91
C GLY A 255 -29.07 -19.52 -26.75
N ALA A 256 -30.01 -19.39 -27.67
CA ALA A 256 -31.30 -20.07 -27.60
C ALA A 256 -31.83 -20.42 -28.99
N GLY A 257 -31.68 -21.69 -29.38
CA GLY A 257 -32.36 -22.27 -30.54
C GLY A 257 -31.46 -23.09 -31.45
N GLU A 258 -31.15 -24.33 -31.06
CA GLU A 258 -31.13 -25.39 -32.07
C GLU A 258 -32.60 -25.72 -32.39
N PRO A 259 -32.99 -25.54 -33.66
CA PRO A 259 -33.59 -26.65 -34.37
C PRO A 259 -33.06 -26.74 -35.80
N PHE A 260 -32.51 -27.88 -36.18
CA PHE A 260 -32.39 -28.25 -37.60
C PHE A 260 -33.23 -29.48 -37.90
N LEU A 261 -34.07 -29.32 -38.92
CA LEU A 261 -35.19 -30.18 -39.30
C LEU A 261 -34.77 -31.21 -40.37
N SER A 262 -35.41 -32.38 -40.27
CA SER A 262 -35.97 -33.21 -41.37
C SER A 262 -35.09 -34.17 -42.19
N LYS A 263 -35.43 -35.46 -42.05
CA LYS A 263 -35.85 -36.47 -43.08
C LYS A 263 -35.56 -37.85 -42.48
N SER A 264 -36.31 -38.93 -42.65
CA SER A 264 -37.54 -39.31 -43.38
C SER A 264 -37.80 -40.77 -42.98
N THR A 265 -39.08 -41.21 -42.91
CA THR A 265 -39.57 -42.62 -43.10
C THR A 265 -39.04 -43.69 -42.13
N GLY A 266 -39.85 -44.39 -41.33
CA GLY A 266 -40.93 -45.33 -41.65
C GLY A 266 -40.68 -46.52 -40.70
N GLU A 267 -41.62 -46.99 -39.89
CA GLU A 267 -42.39 -48.23 -40.08
C GLU A 267 -42.66 -48.77 -38.65
N THR A 268 -43.92 -48.76 -38.20
CA THR A 268 -44.81 -49.91 -37.99
C THR A 268 -44.61 -50.73 -36.70
N LEU A 269 -45.69 -50.68 -35.90
CA LEU A 269 -46.38 -51.78 -35.22
C LEU A 269 -45.69 -52.60 -34.11
N SER A 270 -46.50 -52.72 -33.04
CA SER A 270 -46.56 -53.75 -32.00
C SER A 270 -45.72 -53.55 -30.74
#